data_AF-A0A101VCE7-F1
#
_entry.id   AF-A0A101VCE7-F1
#
_cell.length_a   1.000
_cell.length_b   1.000
_cell.length_c   1.000
_cell.angle_alpha   90.00
_cell.angle_beta   90.00
_cell.angle_gamma   90.00
#
_symmetry.space_group_name_H-M   'P 1'
#
loop_
_entity.id
_entity.type
_entity.pdbx_description
1 polymer ?
#
loop_
_entity_poly.entity_id
_entity_poly.type
_entity_poly.pdbx_seq_one_letter_code
_entity_poly.pdbx_strand_id
1 'polypeptide(L)'
;MWHEDVLRETFDAMLAEMPDSDPRRAQGLAFADNYDTEKFFVTVFGNPGTEDWAWLVTGHHFATNFTVSGGKIAFTPMFLGANPQVVQEGRYAGWQILQHEADRALSLVRSLDEAQIAKAVVKAEVDSDIFAGPGKQQSHKTPFGIKAADLNPIQRRLLDGLLDEYLGDASDEAATRQRAAIEADGPEILRFAWWGPTDEPRGRFMFRVQGPSVLIDYVREASGEGESNHVHSIMRDPSNDYGAEWLQRHYEEAHQD
;
A
#
# COMPACT_ATOMS: atom_id res chain seq x y z
N MET A 1 -12.27 -9.06 0.25
CA MET A 1 -12.80 -10.02 1.25
C MET A 1 -12.92 -11.41 0.67
N TRP A 2 -13.81 -11.72 -0.29
CA TRP A 2 -13.96 -13.07 -0.90
C TRP A 2 -12.65 -13.70 -1.40
N HIS A 3 -11.68 -12.85 -1.72
CA HIS A 3 -10.34 -13.26 -2.11
C HIS A 3 -9.59 -14.07 -1.04
N GLU A 4 -9.86 -13.83 0.25
CA GLU A 4 -9.27 -14.64 1.34
C GLU A 4 -9.76 -16.09 1.30
N ASP A 5 -10.97 -16.36 0.79
CA ASP A 5 -11.45 -17.74 0.64
C ASP A 5 -10.69 -18.47 -0.48
N VAL A 6 -10.31 -17.74 -1.55
CA VAL A 6 -9.44 -18.28 -2.62
C VAL A 6 -8.06 -18.59 -2.06
N LEU A 7 -7.50 -17.68 -1.26
CA LEU A 7 -6.24 -17.93 -0.55
C LEU A 7 -6.35 -19.16 0.34
N ARG A 8 -7.43 -19.26 1.13
CA ARG A 8 -7.66 -20.40 2.02
C ARG A 8 -7.64 -21.72 1.27
N GLU A 9 -8.37 -21.80 0.17
CA GLU A 9 -8.46 -23.00 -0.65
C GLU A 9 -7.08 -23.40 -1.23
N THR A 10 -6.37 -22.45 -1.82
CA THR A 10 -5.01 -22.69 -2.38
C THR A 10 -4.02 -23.11 -1.29
N PHE A 11 -4.08 -22.47 -0.12
CA PHE A 11 -3.18 -22.74 0.98
C PHE A 11 -3.48 -24.07 1.67
N ASP A 12 -4.75 -24.44 1.85
CA ASP A 12 -5.15 -25.75 2.37
C ASP A 12 -4.71 -26.88 1.42
N ALA A 13 -4.83 -26.68 0.10
CA ALA A 13 -4.33 -27.63 -0.90
C ALA A 13 -2.82 -27.81 -0.79
N MET A 14 -2.05 -26.71 -0.70
CA MET A 14 -0.60 -26.74 -0.49
C MET A 14 -0.22 -27.49 0.80
N LEU A 15 -0.94 -27.27 1.91
CA LEU A 15 -0.69 -27.94 3.17
C LEU A 15 -1.04 -29.44 3.12
N ALA A 16 -2.04 -29.83 2.34
CA ALA A 16 -2.43 -31.24 2.17
C ALA A 16 -1.36 -32.07 1.44
N GLU A 17 -0.55 -31.43 0.59
CA GLU A 17 0.58 -32.07 -0.10
C GLU A 17 1.82 -32.23 0.81
N MET A 18 1.88 -31.52 1.94
CA MET A 18 3.01 -31.61 2.88
C MET A 18 2.93 -32.86 3.77
N PRO A 19 4.06 -33.57 4.02
CA PRO A 19 4.10 -34.67 4.98
C PRO A 19 3.65 -34.25 6.38
N ASP A 20 2.92 -35.11 7.10
CA ASP A 20 2.50 -34.84 8.50
C ASP A 20 3.69 -34.52 9.42
N SER A 21 4.86 -35.08 9.13
CA SER A 21 6.10 -34.88 9.89
C SER A 21 6.78 -33.53 9.61
N ASP A 22 6.33 -32.78 8.60
CA ASP A 22 6.92 -31.48 8.28
C ASP A 22 6.48 -30.43 9.32
N PRO A 23 7.41 -29.86 10.11
CA PRO A 23 7.07 -28.90 11.16
C PRO A 23 6.42 -27.62 10.61
N ARG A 24 6.60 -27.31 9.32
CA ARG A 24 5.97 -26.16 8.65
C ARG A 24 4.47 -26.35 8.49
N ARG A 25 3.98 -27.59 8.41
CA ARG A 25 2.56 -27.87 8.22
C ARG A 25 1.71 -27.43 9.40
N ALA A 26 2.17 -27.69 10.63
CA ALA A 26 1.47 -27.24 11.84
C ALA A 26 1.40 -25.71 11.95
N GLN A 27 2.48 -25.01 11.58
CA GLN A 27 2.50 -23.55 11.51
C GLN A 27 1.56 -23.04 10.41
N GLY A 28 1.59 -23.68 9.25
CA GLY A 28 0.70 -23.36 8.14
C GLY A 28 -0.78 -23.47 8.52
N LEU A 29 -1.21 -24.53 9.18
CA LEU A 29 -2.60 -24.67 9.62
C LEU A 29 -3.06 -23.49 10.50
N ALA A 30 -2.19 -22.99 11.39
CA ALA A 30 -2.49 -21.82 12.21
C ALA A 30 -2.58 -20.51 11.39
N PHE A 31 -1.81 -20.39 10.30
CA PHE A 31 -1.93 -19.26 9.37
C PHE A 31 -3.19 -19.34 8.53
N ALA A 32 -3.52 -20.54 8.02
CA ALA A 32 -4.70 -20.81 7.19
C ALA A 32 -5.97 -20.33 7.90
N ASP A 33 -6.04 -20.51 9.23
CA ASP A 33 -7.15 -20.02 10.04
C ASP A 33 -7.39 -18.52 9.89
N ASN A 34 -6.39 -17.69 9.55
CA ASN A 34 -6.61 -16.26 9.34
C ASN A 34 -7.08 -15.89 7.92
N TYR A 35 -7.09 -16.85 6.98
CA TYR A 35 -7.51 -16.64 5.59
C TYR A 35 -9.00 -16.95 5.49
N ASP A 36 -9.83 -15.97 5.84
CA ASP A 36 -11.27 -16.16 5.93
C ASP A 36 -12.02 -14.83 5.72
N THR A 37 -13.02 -14.84 4.85
CA THR A 37 -13.93 -13.69 4.64
C THR A 37 -14.62 -13.19 5.90
N GLU A 38 -14.84 -14.05 6.89
CA GLU A 38 -15.51 -13.70 8.13
C GLU A 38 -14.56 -13.06 9.16
N LYS A 39 -13.24 -12.98 8.86
CA LYS A 39 -12.22 -12.43 9.75
C LYS A 39 -11.83 -10.99 9.42
N PHE A 40 -12.82 -10.21 9.01
CA PHE A 40 -12.70 -8.75 8.86
C PHE A 40 -13.52 -8.07 9.95
N PHE A 41 -12.90 -7.12 10.64
CA PHE A 41 -13.46 -6.46 11.80
C PHE A 41 -13.57 -4.96 11.57
N VAL A 42 -14.70 -4.38 11.95
CA VAL A 42 -14.88 -2.94 12.02
C VAL A 42 -14.75 -2.51 13.47
N THR A 43 -13.83 -1.59 13.74
CA THR A 43 -13.76 -0.91 15.05
C THR A 43 -14.12 0.55 14.88
N VAL A 44 -14.97 1.06 15.78
CA VAL A 44 -15.38 2.46 15.81
C VAL A 44 -14.83 3.10 17.08
N PHE A 45 -14.25 4.28 16.94
CA PHE A 45 -13.79 5.12 18.04
C PHE A 45 -14.62 6.40 18.10
N GLY A 46 -14.97 6.82 19.30
CA GLY A 46 -15.83 7.99 19.50
C GLY A 46 -17.29 7.71 19.10
N ASN A 47 -18.01 8.77 18.73
CA ASN A 47 -19.43 8.69 18.35
C ASN A 47 -19.60 9.19 16.90
N PRO A 48 -20.02 8.35 15.94
CA PRO A 48 -20.24 8.78 14.56
C PRO A 48 -21.27 9.92 14.39
N GLY A 49 -22.05 10.24 15.43
CA GLY A 49 -22.93 11.40 15.47
C GLY A 49 -22.27 12.73 15.88
N THR A 50 -20.97 12.75 16.16
CA THR A 50 -20.21 13.96 16.53
C THR A 50 -19.21 14.36 15.45
N GLU A 51 -18.57 15.53 15.63
CA GLU A 51 -17.58 16.04 14.67
C GLU A 51 -16.27 15.26 14.68
N ASP A 52 -15.95 14.60 15.80
CA ASP A 52 -14.73 13.82 16.00
C ASP A 52 -15.07 12.35 16.25
N TRP A 53 -14.67 11.48 15.33
CA TRP A 53 -14.79 10.03 15.44
C TRP A 53 -13.88 9.35 14.43
N ALA A 54 -13.67 8.05 14.60
CA ALA A 54 -12.85 7.29 13.66
C ALA A 54 -13.42 5.88 13.48
N TRP A 55 -13.06 5.25 12.37
CA TRP A 55 -13.27 3.83 12.20
C TRP A 55 -12.08 3.19 11.48
N LEU A 56 -11.90 1.92 11.75
CA LEU A 56 -10.94 1.09 11.05
C LEU A 56 -11.62 -0.18 10.57
N VAL A 57 -11.14 -0.70 9.45
CA VAL A 57 -11.47 -2.04 8.99
C VAL A 57 -10.17 -2.82 8.94
N THR A 58 -10.09 -3.96 9.61
CA THR A 58 -8.90 -4.81 9.64
C THR A 58 -9.22 -6.26 9.32
N GLY A 59 -8.31 -6.90 8.62
CA GLY A 59 -8.28 -8.31 8.26
C GLY A 59 -6.90 -8.66 7.71
N HIS A 60 -6.70 -9.91 7.28
CA HIS A 60 -5.40 -10.44 6.91
C HIS A 60 -4.67 -9.59 5.84
N HIS A 61 -5.32 -9.27 4.72
CA HIS A 61 -4.78 -8.41 3.66
C HIS A 61 -5.46 -7.04 3.52
N PHE A 62 -6.06 -6.52 4.59
CA PHE A 62 -6.76 -5.23 4.53
C PHE A 62 -6.70 -4.53 5.88
N ALA A 63 -6.14 -3.33 5.93
CA ALA A 63 -6.17 -2.50 7.12
C ALA A 63 -6.27 -1.02 6.74
N THR A 64 -7.47 -0.45 6.90
CA THR A 64 -7.75 0.94 6.50
C THR A 64 -8.23 1.74 7.70
N ASN A 65 -7.70 2.94 7.86
CA ASN A 65 -8.00 3.82 9.00
C ASN A 65 -8.62 5.12 8.49
N PHE A 66 -9.73 5.53 9.08
CA PHE A 66 -10.40 6.77 8.77
C PHE A 66 -10.63 7.57 10.04
N THR A 67 -10.12 8.79 10.08
CA THR A 67 -10.29 9.74 11.20
C THR A 67 -11.06 10.94 10.70
N VAL A 68 -12.21 11.19 11.30
CA VAL A 68 -13.03 12.39 11.08
C VAL A 68 -12.74 13.36 12.20
N SER A 69 -12.39 14.59 11.86
CA SER A 69 -12.27 15.67 12.85
C SER A 69 -12.54 17.03 12.22
N GLY A 70 -13.38 17.83 12.87
CA GLY A 70 -13.72 19.19 12.42
C GLY A 70 -14.15 19.26 10.94
N GLY A 71 -14.93 18.28 10.48
CA GLY A 71 -15.41 18.19 9.09
C GLY A 71 -14.36 17.73 8.06
N LYS A 72 -13.17 17.27 8.48
CA LYS A 72 -12.14 16.70 7.61
C LYS A 72 -12.03 15.20 7.81
N ILE A 73 -11.53 14.49 6.79
CA ILE A 73 -11.31 13.05 6.82
C ILE A 73 -9.85 12.75 6.46
N ALA A 74 -9.13 12.09 7.35
CA ALA A 74 -7.86 11.43 7.07
C ALA A 74 -8.15 9.96 6.79
N PHE A 75 -7.53 9.38 5.76
CA PHE A 75 -7.80 8.00 5.30
C PHE A 75 -6.54 7.13 5.29
N THR A 76 -5.48 7.61 5.93
CA THR A 76 -4.19 6.93 6.03
C THR A 76 -3.83 6.62 7.48
N PRO A 77 -3.17 5.48 7.76
CA PRO A 77 -2.63 4.55 6.79
C PRO A 77 -3.69 3.60 6.21
N MET A 78 -3.48 3.25 4.94
CA MET A 78 -4.30 2.32 4.17
C MET A 78 -3.40 1.21 3.63
N PHE A 79 -3.57 0.01 4.16
CA PHE A 79 -2.87 -1.20 3.73
C PHE A 79 -3.82 -2.11 2.97
N LEU A 80 -3.37 -2.57 1.81
CA LEU A 80 -4.06 -3.49 0.92
C LEU A 80 -3.10 -4.61 0.54
N GLY A 81 -3.60 -5.84 0.43
CA GLY A 81 -2.82 -6.96 -0.05
C GLY A 81 -3.66 -7.95 -0.84
N ALA A 82 -2.97 -8.85 -1.53
CA ALA A 82 -3.58 -9.99 -2.17
C ALA A 82 -2.57 -11.12 -2.35
N ASN A 83 -2.93 -12.31 -1.88
CA ASN A 83 -2.31 -13.57 -2.26
C ASN A 83 -3.42 -14.57 -2.60
N PRO A 84 -3.53 -15.13 -3.82
CA PRO A 84 -2.75 -14.78 -5.00
C PRO A 84 -3.21 -13.44 -5.61
N GLN A 85 -2.30 -12.67 -6.21
CA GLN A 85 -2.68 -11.45 -6.91
C GLN A 85 -3.48 -11.74 -8.19
N VAL A 86 -3.02 -12.71 -8.97
CA VAL A 86 -3.67 -13.25 -10.15
C VAL A 86 -4.28 -14.59 -9.79
N VAL A 87 -5.61 -14.68 -9.84
CA VAL A 87 -6.32 -15.93 -9.60
C VAL A 87 -6.21 -16.79 -10.87
N GLN A 88 -5.56 -17.95 -10.76
CA GLN A 88 -5.25 -18.81 -11.91
C GLN A 88 -6.44 -19.70 -12.31
N GLU A 89 -7.17 -20.22 -11.33
CA GLU A 89 -8.19 -21.25 -11.52
C GLU A 89 -9.48 -20.96 -10.73
N GLY A 90 -10.50 -21.79 -10.94
CA GLY A 90 -11.78 -21.70 -10.23
C GLY A 90 -12.70 -20.58 -10.71
N ARG A 91 -13.73 -20.28 -9.90
CA ARG A 91 -14.81 -19.33 -10.25
C ARG A 91 -14.30 -17.91 -10.55
N TYR A 92 -13.20 -17.52 -9.93
CA TYR A 92 -12.62 -16.18 -10.03
C TYR A 92 -11.35 -16.14 -10.89
N ALA A 93 -11.10 -17.16 -11.70
CA ALA A 93 -9.96 -17.18 -12.62
C ALA A 93 -9.90 -15.92 -13.50
N GLY A 94 -8.70 -15.36 -13.66
CA GLY A 94 -8.44 -14.14 -14.44
C GLY A 94 -8.59 -12.83 -13.66
N TRP A 95 -9.07 -12.86 -12.41
CA TRP A 95 -9.05 -11.67 -11.56
C TRP A 95 -7.60 -11.28 -11.22
N GLN A 96 -7.32 -9.97 -11.27
CA GLN A 96 -6.00 -9.39 -10.99
C GLN A 96 -6.18 -8.27 -9.99
N ILE A 97 -5.85 -8.54 -8.73
CA ILE A 97 -6.09 -7.62 -7.61
C ILE A 97 -4.87 -6.71 -7.44
N LEU A 98 -5.08 -5.44 -7.14
CA LEU A 98 -4.02 -4.43 -7.04
C LEU A 98 -3.08 -4.39 -8.28
N GLN A 99 -3.62 -4.67 -9.46
CA GLN A 99 -2.83 -4.72 -10.70
C GLN A 99 -2.67 -3.34 -11.32
N HIS A 100 -3.62 -2.43 -11.12
CA HIS A 100 -3.51 -1.06 -11.65
C HIS A 100 -2.35 -0.30 -11.03
N GLU A 101 -2.11 -0.47 -9.73
CA GLU A 101 -0.98 0.10 -8.98
C GLU A 101 0.35 -0.37 -9.58
N ALA A 102 0.46 -1.69 -9.81
CA ALA A 102 1.61 -2.28 -10.50
C ALA A 102 1.79 -1.72 -11.92
N ASP A 103 0.73 -1.72 -12.73
CA ASP A 103 0.79 -1.32 -14.14
C ASP A 103 1.16 0.16 -14.30
N ARG A 104 0.64 1.03 -13.43
CA ARG A 104 0.96 2.46 -13.42
C ARG A 104 2.41 2.72 -13.03
N ALA A 105 2.90 2.05 -11.99
CA ALA A 105 4.31 2.16 -11.58
C ALA A 105 5.27 1.57 -12.64
N LEU A 106 4.91 0.43 -13.24
CA LEU A 106 5.64 -0.17 -14.35
C LEU A 106 5.67 0.77 -15.57
N SER A 107 4.54 1.42 -15.88
CA SER A 107 4.47 2.40 -16.96
C SER A 107 5.42 3.58 -16.71
N LEU A 108 5.49 4.08 -15.48
CA LEU A 108 6.41 5.14 -15.10
C LEU A 108 7.87 4.67 -15.24
N VAL A 109 8.28 3.58 -14.57
CA VAL A 109 9.69 3.16 -14.56
C VAL A 109 10.19 2.81 -15.97
N ARG A 110 9.36 2.20 -16.82
CA ARG A 110 9.70 1.84 -18.20
C ARG A 110 9.79 3.03 -19.15
N SER A 111 9.21 4.17 -18.76
CA SER A 111 9.30 5.41 -19.53
C SER A 111 10.56 6.22 -19.23
N LEU A 112 11.34 5.83 -18.23
CA LEU A 112 12.57 6.51 -17.83
C LEU A 112 13.71 6.22 -18.80
N ASP A 113 14.54 7.22 -19.07
CA ASP A 113 15.81 7.01 -19.77
C ASP A 113 16.89 6.42 -18.84
N GLU A 114 18.05 6.05 -19.40
CA GLU A 114 19.13 5.42 -18.64
C GLU A 114 19.63 6.29 -17.47
N ALA A 115 19.72 7.62 -17.66
CA ALA A 115 20.16 8.54 -16.62
C ALA A 115 19.13 8.68 -15.50
N GLN A 116 17.84 8.60 -15.83
CA GLN A 116 16.74 8.61 -14.87
C GLN A 116 16.61 7.26 -14.14
N ILE A 117 16.79 6.14 -14.85
CA ILE A 117 16.83 4.79 -14.26
C ILE A 117 17.93 4.70 -13.19
N ALA A 118 19.12 5.23 -13.47
CA ALA A 118 20.23 5.29 -12.50
C ALA A 118 19.91 6.08 -11.23
N LYS A 119 18.89 6.96 -11.25
CA LYS A 119 18.40 7.68 -10.07
C LYS A 119 17.20 6.98 -9.41
N ALA A 120 16.33 6.36 -10.20
CA ALA A 120 15.08 5.76 -9.72
C ALA A 120 15.29 4.38 -9.10
N VAL A 121 16.14 3.53 -9.69
CA VAL A 121 16.40 2.17 -9.22
C VAL A 121 17.41 2.21 -8.08
N VAL A 122 16.95 1.84 -6.88
CA VAL A 122 17.75 1.87 -5.66
C VAL A 122 18.62 0.63 -5.53
N LYS A 123 18.06 -0.55 -5.85
CA LYS A 123 18.77 -1.84 -5.87
C LYS A 123 18.17 -2.76 -6.95
N ALA A 124 19.02 -3.66 -7.47
CA ALA A 124 18.59 -4.69 -8.40
C ALA A 124 17.68 -5.76 -7.75
N GLU A 125 17.75 -5.92 -6.43
CA GLU A 125 16.92 -6.84 -5.67
C GLU A 125 15.92 -6.09 -4.78
N VAL A 126 14.78 -6.72 -4.52
CA VAL A 126 13.76 -6.19 -3.59
C VAL A 126 14.25 -6.30 -2.15
N ASP A 127 14.17 -5.17 -1.45
CA ASP A 127 14.51 -5.00 -0.05
C ASP A 127 13.22 -4.78 0.77
N SER A 128 12.55 -5.87 1.14
CA SER A 128 11.25 -5.83 1.84
C SER A 128 11.36 -5.21 3.23
N ASP A 129 12.57 -5.13 3.80
CA ASP A 129 12.82 -4.46 5.09
C ASP A 129 12.61 -2.94 5.01
N ILE A 130 12.53 -2.36 3.81
CA ILE A 130 12.23 -0.93 3.68
C ILE A 130 10.73 -0.63 3.63
N PHE A 131 9.89 -1.64 3.37
CA PHE A 131 8.43 -1.51 3.27
C PHE A 131 7.86 -0.89 4.55
N ALA A 132 7.05 0.16 4.40
CA ALA A 132 6.53 1.00 5.49
C ALA A 132 5.32 0.39 6.21
N GLY A 133 5.39 -0.91 6.46
CA GLY A 133 4.38 -1.68 7.20
C GLY A 133 4.31 -1.33 8.69
N PRO A 134 3.67 -2.19 9.50
CA PRO A 134 3.49 -1.97 10.93
C PRO A 134 4.79 -1.63 11.67
N GLY A 135 4.75 -0.60 12.52
CA GLY A 135 5.90 -0.13 13.32
C GLY A 135 6.94 0.69 12.54
N LYS A 136 6.70 1.00 11.26
CA LYS A 136 7.64 1.73 10.39
C LYS A 136 7.13 3.11 9.97
N GLN A 137 6.46 3.82 10.88
CA GLN A 137 5.90 5.16 10.63
C GLN A 137 6.95 6.18 10.17
N GLN A 138 8.21 5.95 10.54
CA GLN A 138 9.34 6.85 10.27
C GLN A 138 10.08 6.51 8.97
N SER A 139 9.59 5.57 8.15
CA SER A 139 10.21 5.15 6.88
C SER A 139 10.37 6.26 5.84
N HIS A 140 9.65 7.37 5.98
CA HIS A 140 9.71 8.54 5.10
C HIS A 140 10.99 9.38 5.27
N LYS A 141 11.71 9.24 6.39
CA LYS A 141 12.88 10.08 6.72
C LYS A 141 14.06 9.90 5.76
N THR A 142 14.20 8.72 5.17
CA THR A 142 15.24 8.43 4.18
C THR A 142 14.68 8.66 2.79
N PRO A 143 15.22 9.60 1.99
CA PRO A 143 14.80 9.80 0.62
C PRO A 143 15.40 8.77 -0.32
N PHE A 144 14.55 8.15 -1.13
CA PHE A 144 14.94 7.24 -2.20
C PHE A 144 14.49 7.75 -3.57
N GLY A 145 15.24 7.41 -4.61
CA GLY A 145 14.78 7.52 -5.99
C GLY A 145 14.90 8.89 -6.65
N ILE A 146 14.30 8.99 -7.83
CA ILE A 146 14.31 10.18 -8.69
C ILE A 146 13.30 11.21 -8.20
N LYS A 147 13.65 12.50 -8.28
CA LYS A 147 12.72 13.60 -8.00
C LYS A 147 11.69 13.76 -9.11
N ALA A 148 10.47 14.16 -8.76
CA ALA A 148 9.45 14.51 -9.73
C ALA A 148 9.88 15.70 -10.63
N ALA A 149 10.75 16.59 -10.15
CA ALA A 149 11.34 17.68 -10.93
C ALA A 149 12.28 17.22 -12.05
N ASP A 150 12.85 16.01 -11.94
CA ASP A 150 13.74 15.43 -12.94
C ASP A 150 12.95 14.62 -14.00
N LEU A 151 11.62 14.57 -13.91
CA LEU A 151 10.75 13.89 -14.86
C LEU A 151 10.33 14.84 -15.98
N ASN A 152 10.26 14.34 -17.20
CA ASN A 152 9.67 15.08 -18.32
C ASN A 152 8.13 15.16 -18.17
N PRO A 153 7.43 15.98 -18.96
CA PRO A 153 5.98 16.16 -18.81
C PRO A 153 5.13 14.88 -18.96
N ILE A 154 5.58 13.90 -19.74
CA ILE A 154 4.86 12.62 -19.92
C ILE A 154 5.06 11.75 -18.68
N GLN A 155 6.30 11.58 -18.23
CA GLN A 155 6.64 10.83 -17.01
C GLN A 155 5.97 11.43 -15.78
N ARG A 156 5.90 12.76 -15.70
CA ARG A 156 5.19 13.44 -14.61
C ARG A 156 3.71 13.06 -14.58
N ARG A 157 3.04 13.02 -15.73
CA ARG A 157 1.64 12.57 -15.82
C ARG A 157 1.47 11.10 -15.42
N LEU A 158 2.45 10.24 -15.69
CA LEU A 158 2.43 8.85 -15.24
C LEU A 158 2.55 8.76 -13.71
N LEU A 159 3.42 9.57 -13.09
CA LEU A 159 3.50 9.69 -11.63
C LEU A 159 2.21 10.24 -11.03
N ASP A 160 1.62 11.29 -11.63
CA ASP A 160 0.36 11.87 -11.15
C ASP A 160 -0.79 10.85 -11.24
N GLY A 161 -0.83 10.05 -12.32
CA GLY A 161 -1.82 8.98 -12.50
C GLY A 161 -1.61 7.80 -11.54
N LEU A 162 -0.37 7.52 -11.12
CA LEU A 162 -0.08 6.58 -10.04
C LEU A 162 -0.61 7.12 -8.71
N LEU A 163 -0.36 8.40 -8.39
CA LEU A 163 -0.92 9.04 -7.20
C LEU A 163 -2.45 8.99 -7.20
N ASP A 164 -3.10 9.28 -8.34
CA ASP A 164 -4.56 9.25 -8.48
C ASP A 164 -5.17 7.87 -8.18
N GLU A 165 -4.48 6.78 -8.51
CA GLU A 165 -4.97 5.42 -8.18
C GLU A 165 -5.18 5.27 -6.67
N TYR A 166 -4.20 5.71 -5.88
CA TYR A 166 -4.24 5.62 -4.42
C TYR A 166 -5.17 6.66 -3.78
N LEU A 167 -5.21 7.87 -4.33
CA LEU A 167 -6.10 8.92 -3.84
C LEU A 167 -7.57 8.58 -4.10
N GLY A 168 -7.85 7.82 -5.16
CA GLY A 168 -9.18 7.35 -5.53
C GLY A 168 -9.83 6.38 -4.53
N ASP A 169 -9.07 5.83 -3.59
CA ASP A 169 -9.61 4.98 -2.52
C ASP A 169 -10.35 5.78 -1.43
N ALA A 170 -10.19 7.11 -1.42
CA ALA A 170 -10.83 8.02 -0.49
C ALA A 170 -12.09 8.68 -1.10
N SER A 171 -12.84 9.42 -0.27
CA SER A 171 -13.89 10.31 -0.81
C SER A 171 -13.27 11.43 -1.64
N ASP A 172 -14.00 11.96 -2.63
CA ASP A 172 -13.54 13.04 -3.51
C ASP A 172 -12.96 14.24 -2.73
N GLU A 173 -13.57 14.59 -1.60
CA GLU A 173 -13.12 15.68 -0.75
C GLU A 173 -11.77 15.37 -0.08
N ALA A 174 -11.62 14.18 0.49
CA ALA A 174 -10.38 13.75 1.14
C ALA A 174 -9.25 13.59 0.12
N ALA A 175 -9.55 12.99 -1.03
CA ALA A 175 -8.63 12.85 -2.15
C ALA A 175 -8.14 14.21 -2.67
N THR A 176 -9.06 15.17 -2.88
CA THR A 176 -8.72 16.53 -3.33
C THR A 176 -7.83 17.24 -2.32
N ARG A 177 -8.12 17.12 -1.03
CA ARG A 177 -7.30 17.72 0.04
C ARG A 177 -5.90 17.13 0.07
N GLN A 178 -5.78 15.80 -0.02
CA GLN A 178 -4.47 15.13 -0.03
C GLN A 178 -3.67 15.47 -1.28
N ARG A 179 -4.32 15.51 -2.46
CA ARG A 179 -3.71 15.95 -3.72
C ARG A 179 -3.14 17.36 -3.59
N ALA A 180 -3.92 18.30 -3.05
CA ALA A 180 -3.46 19.67 -2.84
C ALA A 180 -2.25 19.76 -1.90
N ALA A 181 -2.20 18.94 -0.84
CA ALA A 181 -1.06 18.86 0.06
C ALA A 181 0.20 18.33 -0.65
N ILE A 182 0.08 17.24 -1.42
CA ILE A 182 1.17 16.67 -2.21
C ILE A 182 1.68 17.68 -3.27
N GLU A 183 0.78 18.44 -3.89
CA GLU A 183 1.15 19.49 -4.85
C GLU A 183 1.89 20.65 -4.17
N ALA A 184 1.47 21.02 -2.96
CA ALA A 184 2.12 22.07 -2.16
C ALA A 184 3.53 21.68 -1.69
N ASP A 185 3.81 20.40 -1.46
CA ASP A 185 5.15 19.90 -1.15
C ASP A 185 6.16 20.19 -2.28
N GLY A 186 5.66 20.24 -3.52
CA GLY A 186 6.44 20.58 -4.70
C GLY A 186 7.26 19.43 -5.30
N PRO A 187 7.61 19.55 -6.59
CA PRO A 187 8.25 18.47 -7.34
C PRO A 187 9.71 18.19 -6.96
N GLU A 188 10.36 19.11 -6.22
CA GLU A 188 11.74 18.97 -5.77
C GLU A 188 11.92 17.94 -4.64
N ILE A 189 10.84 17.67 -3.92
CA ILE A 189 10.84 16.80 -2.74
C ILE A 189 10.09 15.49 -3.01
N LEU A 190 9.03 15.52 -3.82
CA LEU A 190 8.33 14.30 -4.25
C LEU A 190 9.27 13.40 -5.06
N ARG A 191 9.35 12.12 -4.71
CA ARG A 191 10.24 11.14 -5.34
C ARG A 191 9.55 9.84 -5.70
N PHE A 192 10.09 9.18 -6.72
CA PHE A 192 9.75 7.82 -7.12
C PHE A 192 10.99 6.92 -7.06
N ALA A 193 10.88 5.78 -6.41
CA ALA A 193 11.95 4.81 -6.23
C ALA A 193 11.51 3.41 -6.64
N TRP A 194 12.46 2.59 -7.09
CA TRP A 194 12.23 1.24 -7.58
C TRP A 194 13.27 0.25 -7.04
N TRP A 195 12.82 -0.98 -6.76
CA TRP A 195 13.65 -2.12 -6.44
C TRP A 195 13.22 -3.34 -7.27
N GLY A 196 14.18 -4.10 -7.76
CA GLY A 196 13.91 -5.25 -8.64
C GLY A 196 14.09 -4.94 -10.14
N PRO A 197 13.91 -5.96 -11.00
CA PRO A 197 13.96 -5.79 -12.45
C PRO A 197 12.88 -4.83 -12.96
N THR A 198 13.14 -4.16 -14.09
CA THR A 198 12.20 -3.21 -14.72
C THR A 198 11.56 -3.78 -16.00
N ASP A 199 12.14 -4.85 -16.52
CA ASP A 199 11.78 -5.58 -17.73
C ASP A 199 10.99 -6.87 -17.45
N GLU A 200 10.83 -7.25 -16.19
CA GLU A 200 10.04 -8.41 -15.76
C GLU A 200 8.71 -7.97 -15.08
N PRO A 201 7.62 -7.74 -15.83
CA PRO A 201 6.38 -7.19 -15.27
C PRO A 201 5.67 -8.13 -14.28
N ARG A 202 5.96 -9.42 -14.36
CA ARG A 202 5.46 -10.47 -13.45
C ARG A 202 6.51 -10.93 -12.45
N GLY A 203 7.72 -10.33 -12.48
CA GLY A 203 8.79 -10.64 -11.55
C GLY A 203 8.58 -9.99 -10.19
N ARG A 204 9.48 -10.26 -9.25
CA ARG A 204 9.48 -9.66 -7.91
C ARG A 204 9.96 -8.20 -8.00
N PHE A 205 9.16 -7.24 -7.56
CA PHE A 205 9.57 -5.83 -7.53
C PHE A 205 8.91 -5.06 -6.39
N MET A 206 9.47 -3.90 -6.08
CA MET A 206 8.89 -2.92 -5.17
C MET A 206 9.03 -1.52 -5.76
N PHE A 207 8.05 -0.66 -5.51
CA PHE A 207 8.20 0.78 -5.73
C PHE A 207 7.82 1.57 -4.50
N ARG A 208 8.37 2.79 -4.41
CA ARG A 208 7.96 3.80 -3.44
C ARG A 208 7.68 5.12 -4.13
N VAL A 209 6.57 5.77 -3.79
CA VAL A 209 6.38 7.22 -3.99
C VAL A 209 6.49 7.89 -2.63
N GLN A 210 7.31 8.93 -2.50
CA GLN A 210 7.48 9.60 -1.20
C GLN A 210 7.61 11.12 -1.28
N GLY A 211 6.98 11.79 -0.32
CA GLY A 211 7.03 13.21 -0.01
C GLY A 211 6.57 13.45 1.44
N PRO A 212 6.57 14.71 1.91
CA PRO A 212 6.07 15.07 3.24
C PRO A 212 4.62 14.63 3.49
N SER A 213 3.74 14.80 2.50
CA SER A 213 2.31 14.46 2.60
C SER A 213 1.93 13.13 1.94
N VAL A 214 2.88 12.33 1.47
CA VAL A 214 2.57 11.00 0.92
C VAL A 214 3.73 10.03 1.05
N LEU A 215 3.46 8.81 1.47
CA LEU A 215 4.33 7.67 1.29
C LEU A 215 3.48 6.50 0.79
N ILE A 216 3.80 6.01 -0.39
CA ILE A 216 3.20 4.82 -0.98
C ILE A 216 4.30 3.80 -1.14
N ASP A 217 4.10 2.61 -0.59
CA ASP A 217 4.89 1.43 -0.92
C ASP A 217 4.01 0.39 -1.57
N TYR A 218 4.57 -0.30 -2.56
CA TYR A 218 4.00 -1.51 -3.13
C TYR A 218 5.11 -2.53 -3.30
N VAL A 219 4.85 -3.77 -2.93
CA VAL A 219 5.76 -4.88 -3.17
C VAL A 219 5.00 -6.09 -3.72
N ARG A 220 5.56 -6.68 -4.77
CA ARG A 220 5.19 -7.99 -5.30
C ARG A 220 6.26 -8.99 -4.90
N GLU A 221 5.87 -9.91 -4.03
CA GLU A 221 6.66 -10.99 -3.46
C GLU A 221 6.34 -12.34 -4.12
N ALA A 222 7.24 -13.30 -3.92
CA ALA A 222 6.95 -14.70 -4.21
C ALA A 222 5.81 -15.21 -3.31
N SER A 223 4.88 -15.97 -3.89
CA SER A 223 3.89 -16.75 -3.15
C SER A 223 4.52 -18.05 -2.61
N GLY A 224 3.78 -18.79 -1.78
CA GLY A 224 4.20 -20.12 -1.31
C GLY A 224 4.45 -21.13 -2.45
N GLU A 225 3.93 -20.86 -3.65
CA GLU A 225 4.09 -21.67 -4.86
C GLU A 225 5.34 -21.29 -5.70
N GLY A 226 6.08 -20.25 -5.28
CA GLY A 226 7.34 -19.83 -5.90
C GLY A 226 7.23 -18.76 -7.00
N GLU A 227 6.03 -18.49 -7.53
CA GLU A 227 5.79 -17.38 -8.48
C GLU A 227 5.59 -16.04 -7.76
N SER A 228 5.96 -14.92 -8.39
CA SER A 228 5.72 -13.58 -7.85
C SER A 228 4.25 -13.17 -7.99
N ASN A 229 3.42 -13.68 -7.08
CA ASN A 229 1.96 -13.58 -7.10
C ASN A 229 1.37 -13.20 -5.73
N HIS A 230 2.15 -12.57 -4.86
CA HIS A 230 1.70 -12.10 -3.55
C HIS A 230 2.04 -10.62 -3.43
N VAL A 231 1.05 -9.75 -3.21
CA VAL A 231 1.27 -8.31 -3.18
C VAL A 231 0.84 -7.67 -1.88
N HIS A 232 1.60 -6.66 -1.47
CA HIS A 232 1.27 -5.74 -0.40
C HIS A 232 1.45 -4.31 -0.88
N SER A 233 0.56 -3.44 -0.42
CA SER A 233 0.54 -2.03 -0.75
C SER A 233 0.17 -1.25 0.50
N ILE A 234 0.82 -0.13 0.75
CA ILE A 234 0.48 0.78 1.84
C ILE A 234 0.61 2.23 1.41
N MET A 235 -0.43 3.02 1.64
CA MET A 235 -0.39 4.48 1.57
C MET A 235 -0.41 5.07 2.98
N ARG A 236 0.43 6.07 3.22
CA ARG A 236 0.55 6.83 4.46
C ARG A 236 0.62 8.32 4.13
N ASP A 237 0.16 9.18 5.02
CA ASP A 237 0.51 10.60 5.05
C ASP A 237 1.52 10.81 6.20
N PRO A 238 2.82 10.92 5.93
CA PRO A 238 3.80 11.11 6.99
C PRO A 238 3.58 12.35 7.87
N SER A 239 2.93 13.38 7.34
CA SER A 239 2.63 14.63 8.05
C SER A 239 1.39 14.54 8.94
N ASN A 240 0.48 13.60 8.68
CA ASN A 240 -0.79 13.47 9.38
C ASN A 240 -1.30 12.01 9.48
N ASP A 241 -0.39 11.07 9.71
CA ASP A 241 -0.71 9.64 9.82
C ASP A 241 -1.74 9.42 10.94
N TYR A 242 -2.78 8.62 10.69
CA TYR A 242 -3.94 8.44 11.59
C TYR A 242 -4.74 9.73 11.91
N GLY A 243 -4.50 10.85 11.23
CA GLY A 243 -5.09 12.14 11.60
C GLY A 243 -4.48 12.76 12.87
N ALA A 244 -3.30 12.29 13.29
CA ALA A 244 -2.69 12.66 14.57
C ALA A 244 -2.38 14.16 14.67
N GLU A 245 -2.07 14.81 13.55
CA GLU A 245 -1.76 16.25 13.51
C GLU A 245 -3.01 17.09 13.82
N TRP A 246 -4.16 16.70 13.29
CA TRP A 246 -5.43 17.36 13.58
C TRP A 246 -5.87 17.13 15.02
N LEU A 247 -5.69 15.91 15.52
CA LEU A 247 -5.97 15.60 16.91
C LEU A 247 -5.11 16.45 17.85
N GLN A 248 -3.81 16.60 17.53
CA GLN A 248 -2.92 17.47 18.28
C GLN A 248 -3.38 18.94 18.25
N ARG A 249 -3.69 19.49 17.07
CA ARG A 249 -4.23 20.85 16.95
C ARG A 249 -5.52 21.03 17.75
N HIS A 250 -6.43 20.06 17.73
CA HIS A 250 -7.64 20.10 18.55
C HIS A 250 -7.32 20.24 20.04
N TYR A 251 -6.38 19.45 20.57
CA TYR A 251 -5.95 19.60 21.96
C TYR A 251 -5.32 20.96 22.24
N GLU A 252 -4.49 21.46 21.33
CA GLU A 252 -3.84 22.76 21.46
C GLU A 252 -4.81 23.94 21.36
N GLU A 253 -5.93 23.83 20.63
CA GLU A 253 -6.88 24.94 20.43
C GLU A 253 -8.06 24.89 21.40
N ALA A 254 -8.59 23.69 21.69
CA ALA A 254 -9.81 23.50 22.49
C ALA A 254 -9.53 23.30 23.99
N HIS A 255 -8.28 23.01 24.38
CA HIS A 255 -7.91 22.68 25.75
C HIS A 255 -6.71 23.49 26.27
N GLN A 256 -6.55 24.75 25.86
CA GLN A 256 -5.64 25.68 26.55
C GLN A 256 -6.25 26.08 27.90
N ASP A 257 -5.60 25.69 28.99
CA ASP A 257 -5.91 26.14 30.35
C ASP A 257 -5.76 27.66 30.52
#